data_AF-A0A1L9C3F5-F1
#
_entry.id   AF-A0A1L9C3F5-F1
#
_cell.length_a   1.000
_cell.length_b   1.000
_cell.length_c   1.000
_cell.angle_alpha   90.00
_cell.angle_beta   90.00
_cell.angle_gamma   90.00
#
_symmetry.space_group_name_H-M   'P 1'
#
loop_
_entity.id
_entity.type
_entity.pdbx_description
1 polymer ?
#
loop_
_entity_poly.entity_id
_entity_poly.type
_entity_poly.pdbx_seq_one_letter_code
_entity_poly.pdbx_strand_id
1 'polypeptide(L)' 'MVNLECEPIVAVGAIISEIPLVDSLESNPFEMLEDGMNVNVNGNEGWLETKD' A
#
# COMPACT_ATOMS: atom_id res chain seq x y z
N MET A 1 -0.68 -3.90 1.52
CA MET A 1 -1.90 -3.36 0.87
C MET A 1 -1.61 -1.92 0.48
N VAL A 2 -2.02 -1.49 -0.71
CA VAL A 2 -1.81 -0.12 -1.20
C VAL A 2 -3.14 0.39 -1.73
N ASN A 3 -3.58 1.54 -1.24
CA ASN A 3 -4.85 2.17 -1.58
C ASN A 3 -4.61 3.58 -2.11
N LEU A 4 -5.38 3.99 -3.13
CA LEU A 4 -5.49 5.40 -3.50
C LEU A 4 -6.28 6.18 -2.45
N GLU A 5 -7.35 5.55 -1.97
CA GLU A 5 -8.20 6.01 -0.89
C GLU A 5 -8.72 4.77 -0.13
N CYS A 6 -8.59 4.78 1.19
CA CYS A 6 -8.91 3.66 2.06
C CYS A 6 -10.15 3.95 2.90
N GLU A 7 -11.12 3.04 2.87
CA GLU A 7 -12.27 3.10 3.77
C GLU A 7 -11.84 2.82 5.22
N PRO A 8 -12.39 3.53 6.23
CA PRO A 8 -12.01 3.35 7.63
C PRO A 8 -12.09 1.90 8.13
N ILE A 9 -13.10 1.15 7.68
CA ILE A 9 -13.27 -0.26 8.07
C ILE A 9 -12.17 -1.17 7.53
N VAL A 10 -11.59 -0.84 6.37
CA VAL A 10 -10.48 -1.58 5.77
C VAL A 10 -9.19 -1.29 6.54
N ALA A 11 -8.94 -0.03 6.90
CA ALA A 11 -7.81 0.35 7.73
C ALA A 11 -7.85 -0.35 9.11
N VAL A 12 -9.00 -0.40 9.76
CA VAL A 12 -9.18 -1.13 11.03
C VAL A 12 -8.85 -2.62 10.85
N GLY A 13 -9.33 -3.24 9.78
CA GLY A 13 -9.02 -4.64 9.47
C GLY A 13 -7.53 -4.88 9.26
N ALA A 14 -6.83 -3.97 8.56
CA ALA A 14 -5.39 -4.04 8.34
C ALA A 14 -4.60 -3.92 9.65
N ILE A 15 -4.98 -2.99 10.53
CA ILE A 15 -4.36 -2.79 11.86
C ILE A 15 -4.47 -4.07 12.69
N ILE A 16 -5.67 -4.64 12.82
CA ILE A 16 -5.92 -5.85 13.62
C ILE A 16 -5.16 -7.05 13.08
N SER A 17 -5.03 -7.12 11.75
CA SER A 17 -4.40 -8.25 11.07
C SER A 17 -2.89 -8.09 10.90
N GLU A 18 -2.30 -7.01 11.43
CA GLU A 18 -0.88 -6.66 11.23
C GLU A 18 -0.47 -6.62 9.75
N ILE A 19 -1.41 -6.22 8.88
CA ILE A 19 -1.15 -6.09 7.44
C ILE A 19 -0.61 -4.68 7.19
N PRO A 20 0.59 -4.52 6.61
CA PRO A 20 1.09 -3.21 6.23
C PRO A 20 0.19 -2.59 5.16
N LEU A 21 -0.32 -1.40 5.45
CA LEU A 21 -1.20 -0.63 4.58
C LEU A 21 -0.58 0.74 4.32
N VAL A 22 -0.55 1.14 3.06
CA VAL A 22 -0.20 2.50 2.64
C VAL A 22 -1.41 3.07 1.91
N ASP A 23 -1.78 4.30 2.25
CA ASP A 23 -2.94 5.00 1.71
C ASP A 23 -2.55 6.39 1.21
N SER A 24 -3.26 6.91 0.19
CA SER A 24 -3.15 8.30 -0.27
C SER A 24 -1.72 8.75 -0.59
N LEU A 25 -0.97 7.93 -1.34
CA LEU A 25 0.37 8.30 -1.85
C LEU A 25 0.32 9.57 -2.70
N GLU A 26 1.38 10.37 -2.66
CA GLU A 26 1.50 11.62 -3.45
C GLU A 26 1.35 11.37 -4.96
N SER A 27 1.78 10.19 -5.42
CA SER A 27 1.71 9.73 -6.80
C SER A 27 0.81 8.50 -6.90
N ASN A 28 0.07 8.36 -8.01
CA ASN A 28 -0.74 7.18 -8.26
C ASN A 28 0.17 5.95 -8.51
N PRO A 29 0.22 4.96 -7.60
CA PRO A 29 1.12 3.82 -7.73
C PRO A 29 0.74 2.90 -8.90
N PHE A 30 -0.52 2.92 -9.35
CA PHE A 30 -0.99 2.09 -10.47
C PHE A 30 -0.55 2.59 -11.85
N GLU A 31 0.06 3.78 -11.94
CA GLU A 31 0.72 4.24 -13.17
C GLU A 31 2.10 3.60 -13.37
N MET A 32 2.68 3.03 -12.30
CA MET A 32 4.02 2.43 -12.31
C MET A 32 4.02 0.93 -12.02
N LEU A 33 3.03 0.44 -11.26
CA LEU A 33 2.93 -0.97 -10.86
C LEU A 33 2.07 -1.76 -11.86
N GLU A 34 2.57 -2.93 -12.27
CA GLU A 34 1.82 -3.90 -13.07
C GLU A 34 1.66 -5.23 -12.33
N ASP A 35 0.67 -6.01 -12.76
CA ASP A 35 0.43 -7.33 -12.20
C ASP A 35 1.67 -8.23 -12.33
N GLY A 36 2.01 -8.93 -11.24
CA GLY A 36 3.18 -9.82 -11.17
C GLY A 36 4.47 -9.16 -10.71
N MET A 37 4.50 -7.83 -10.51
CA MET A 37 5.64 -7.14 -9.91
C MET A 37 5.83 -7.50 -8.43
N ASN A 38 7.09 -7.65 -8.00
CA ASN A 38 7.42 -7.76 -6.58
C ASN A 38 7.64 -6.37 -6.00
N VAL A 39 6.94 -6.06 -4.91
CA VAL A 39 6.95 -4.73 -4.30
C VAL A 39 7.18 -4.86 -2.81
N ASN A 40 8.05 -4.02 -2.27
CA ASN A 40 8.24 -3.82 -0.84
C ASN A 40 7.30 -2.71 -0.38
N VAL A 41 6.53 -2.96 0.68
CA VAL A 41 5.56 -2.00 1.22
C VAL A 41 5.86 -1.75 2.68
N ASN A 42 6.11 -0.48 3.04
CA ASN A 42 6.34 -0.05 4.41
C ASN A 42 5.15 0.78 4.90
N GLY A 43 4.25 0.13 5.66
CA GLY A 43 3.07 0.79 6.25
C GLY A 43 3.38 1.72 7.43
N ASN A 44 4.59 1.68 7.99
CA ASN A 44 4.97 2.54 9.11
C ASN A 44 5.49 3.90 8.63
N GLU A 45 6.28 3.90 7.57
CA GLU A 45 6.87 5.11 6.99
C GLU A 45 6.11 5.64 5.77
N GLY A 46 5.13 4.88 5.26
CA GLY A 46 4.21 5.33 4.22
C GLY A 46 4.80 5.31 2.80
N TRP A 47 5.66 4.35 2.49
CA TRP A 47 6.28 4.23 1.16
C TRP A 47 6.22 2.80 0.62
N LEU A 48 6.44 2.69 -0.69
CA LEU A 48 6.67 1.42 -1.38
C LEU A 48 7.84 1.56 -2.35
N GLU A 49 8.49 0.44 -2.65
CA GLU A 49 9.56 0.37 -3.66
C GLU A 49 9.40 -0.90 -4.49
N THR A 50 9.68 -0.80 -5.79
CA THR A 50 9.72 -1.95 -6.70
C THR A 50 11.02 -2.72 -6.50
N LYS A 51 10.93 -4.05 -6.53
CA LYS A 51 12.10 -4.94 -6.59
C LYS A 51 12.32 -5.35 -8.04
N ASP A 52 13.60 -5.46 -8.43
CA ASP A 52 14.03 -6.03 -9.71
C ASP A 52 13.65 -7.51 -9.87
#